data_AF-A0A2R6JUV1-F1
#
_entry.id   AF-A0A2R6JUV1-F1
#
_cell.length_a   1.000
_cell.length_b   1.000
_cell.length_c   1.000
_cell.angle_alpha   90.00
_cell.angle_beta   90.00
_cell.angle_gamma   90.00
#
_symmetry.space_group_name_H-M   'P 1'
#
loop_
_entity.id
_entity.type
_entity.pdbx_description
1 polymer ?
#
loop_
_entity_poly.entity_id
_entity_poly.type
_entity_poly.pdbx_seq_one_letter_code
_entity_poly.pdbx_strand_id
1 'polypeptide(L)' 'MEEFIPADADDEEAAAIVAAVSAYLAEEDAGEEPEETWDGKRWAFAGRTDAVVGRSLRPRDGTPTDAWTAASRADRL' A
#
# COMPACT_ATOMS: atom_id res chain seq x y z
N MET A 1 -10.34 8.62 -16.41
CA MET A 1 -10.59 7.42 -15.58
C MET A 1 -10.35 6.13 -16.38
N GLU A 2 -9.92 6.18 -17.65
CA GLU A 2 -9.70 5.00 -18.50
C GLU A 2 -8.29 4.37 -18.41
N GLU A 3 -7.37 4.92 -17.60
CA GLU A 3 -5.95 4.50 -17.60
C GLU A 3 -5.72 3.05 -17.13
N PHE A 4 -6.65 2.47 -16.36
CA PHE A 4 -6.55 1.10 -15.85
C PHE A 4 -7.41 0.08 -16.62
N ILE A 5 -8.19 0.51 -17.62
CA ILE A 5 -9.03 -0.41 -18.41
C ILE A 5 -8.20 -0.97 -19.57
N PRO A 6 -8.09 -2.30 -19.72
CA PRO A 6 -7.42 -2.90 -20.87
C PRO A 6 -8.02 -2.42 -22.20
N ALA A 7 -7.17 -2.21 -23.19
CA ALA A 7 -7.60 -1.70 -24.50
C ALA A 7 -8.52 -2.66 -25.27
N ASP A 8 -8.50 -3.94 -24.90
CA ASP A 8 -9.28 -5.03 -25.47
C ASP A 8 -10.51 -5.43 -24.62
N ALA A 9 -10.76 -4.74 -23.51
CA ALA A 9 -11.94 -4.98 -22.67
C ALA A 9 -13.21 -4.59 -23.44
N ASP A 10 -14.22 -5.47 -23.39
CA ASP A 10 -15.56 -5.13 -23.86
C ASP A 10 -16.31 -4.24 -22.85
N ASP A 11 -17.48 -3.73 -23.25
CA ASP A 11 -18.27 -2.82 -22.41
C ASP A 11 -18.70 -3.44 -21.07
N GLU A 12 -18.95 -4.76 -21.05
CA GLU A 12 -19.35 -5.48 -19.84
C GLU A 12 -18.16 -5.64 -18.88
N GLU A 13 -17.01 -6.01 -19.42
CA GLU A 13 -15.76 -6.12 -18.67
C GLU A 13 -15.29 -4.76 -18.14
N ALA A 14 -15.34 -3.71 -18.97
CA ALA A 14 -15.03 -2.34 -18.55
C ALA A 14 -15.94 -1.88 -17.40
N ALA A 15 -17.25 -2.15 -17.49
CA ALA A 15 -18.20 -1.82 -16.43
C ALA A 15 -17.92 -2.59 -15.13
N ALA A 16 -17.55 -3.87 -15.23
CA ALA A 16 -17.20 -4.69 -14.08
C ALA A 16 -15.94 -4.18 -13.36
N ILE A 17 -14.89 -3.82 -14.11
CA ILE A 17 -13.65 -3.28 -13.55
C ILE A 17 -13.94 -1.95 -12.84
N VAL A 18 -14.67 -1.02 -13.48
CA VAL A 18 -15.04 0.27 -12.88
C VAL A 18 -15.85 0.08 -11.61
N ALA A 19 -16.81 -0.84 -11.60
CA ALA A 19 -17.62 -1.14 -10.42
C ALA A 19 -16.78 -1.68 -9.26
N ALA A 20 -15.86 -2.62 -9.52
CA ALA A 20 -14.99 -3.19 -8.51
C ALA A 20 -14.06 -2.14 -7.88
N VAL A 21 -13.42 -1.31 -8.69
CA VAL A 21 -12.55 -0.22 -8.21
C VAL A 21 -13.36 0.81 -7.41
N SER A 22 -14.56 1.16 -7.88
CA SER A 22 -15.41 2.13 -7.19
C SER A 22 -15.89 1.60 -5.84
N ALA A 23 -16.23 0.32 -5.74
CA ALA A 23 -16.59 -0.33 -4.49
C ALA A 23 -15.41 -0.34 -3.50
N TYR A 24 -14.21 -0.70 -3.96
CA TYR A 24 -13.00 -0.67 -3.14
C TYR A 24 -12.73 0.74 -2.58
N LEU A 25 -12.77 1.78 -3.44
CA LEU A 25 -12.54 3.15 -3.00
C LEU A 25 -13.62 3.65 -2.03
N ALA A 26 -14.88 3.24 -2.23
CA ALA A 26 -15.96 3.58 -1.32
C ALA A 26 -15.83 2.90 0.04
N GLU A 27 -15.28 1.67 0.09
CA GLU A 27 -14.96 0.99 1.34
C GLU A 27 -13.78 1.65 2.07
N GLU A 28 -12.74 2.07 1.35
CA GLU A 28 -11.61 2.80 1.93
C GLU A 28 -12.03 4.17 2.49
N ASP A 29 -12.90 4.92 1.80
CA ASP A 29 -13.38 6.23 2.25
C ASP A 29 -14.36 6.13 3.44
N ALA A 30 -15.01 4.97 3.62
CA ALA A 30 -15.95 4.72 4.72
C ALA A 30 -15.28 4.35 6.05
N GLY A 31 -13.96 4.10 6.06
CA GLY A 31 -13.18 3.93 7.28
C GLY A 31 -12.58 5.26 7.74
N GLU A 32 -12.89 5.72 8.95
CA GLU A 32 -11.99 6.63 9.64
C GLU A 32 -10.68 5.86 9.89
N GLU A 33 -9.71 6.02 8.97
CA GLU A 33 -8.38 5.45 9.08
C GLU A 33 -7.79 5.92 10.43
N PRO A 34 -7.62 5.02 11.42
CA PRO A 34 -6.94 5.40 12.65
C PRO A 34 -5.54 5.86 12.27
N GLU A 35 -5.04 6.91 12.93
CA GLU A 35 -3.72 7.47 12.62
C GLU A 35 -2.69 6.32 12.54
N GLU A 36 -2.25 6.02 11.32
CA GLU A 36 -1.50 4.80 11.08
C GLU A 36 -0.16 4.92 11.77
N THR A 37 0.05 4.11 12.81
CA THR A 37 1.31 4.08 13.55
C THR A 37 2.12 2.83 13.23
N TRP A 38 3.38 2.89 13.63
CA TRP A 38 4.33 1.80 13.53
C TRP A 38 4.14 0.73 14.64
N ASP A 39 3.17 0.92 15.53
CA ASP A 39 2.86 -0.04 16.59
C ASP A 39 2.33 -1.35 16.00
N GLY A 40 2.83 -2.47 16.52
CA GLY A 40 2.58 -3.81 15.96
C GLY A 40 3.30 -4.10 14.63
N LYS A 41 3.61 -3.10 13.79
CA LYS A 41 4.21 -3.29 12.45
C LYS A 41 5.75 -3.27 12.44
N ARG A 42 6.39 -2.57 13.39
CA ARG A 42 7.85 -2.34 13.45
C ARG A 42 8.71 -3.59 13.39
N TRP A 43 8.30 -4.67 14.05
CA TRP A 43 9.08 -5.91 14.10
C TRP A 43 8.99 -6.70 12.81
N ALA A 44 7.81 -6.74 12.18
CA ALA A 44 7.62 -7.39 10.89
C ALA A 44 8.43 -6.69 9.78
N PHE A 45 8.44 -5.35 9.77
CA PHE A 45 9.25 -4.58 8.83
C PHE A 45 10.76 -4.82 9.03
N ALA A 46 11.22 -4.80 10.27
CA ALA A 46 12.61 -5.11 10.63
C ALA A 46 13.04 -6.51 10.14
N GLY A 47 12.22 -7.54 10.36
CA GLY A 47 12.50 -8.90 9.87
C GLY A 47 12.51 -9.01 8.34
N ARG A 48 11.57 -8.34 7.66
CA ARG A 48 11.52 -8.35 6.19
C ARG A 48 12.74 -7.66 5.57
N THR A 49 13.16 -6.53 6.12
CA THR A 49 14.34 -5.81 5.64
C THR A 49 15.62 -6.62 5.88
N ASP A 50 15.74 -7.31 7.02
CA ASP A 50 16.84 -8.24 7.26
C ASP A 50 16.93 -9.33 6.18
N ALA A 51 15.80 -9.95 5.83
CA ALA A 51 15.74 -10.99 4.82
C ALA A 51 16.03 -10.51 3.38
N VAL A 52 15.69 -9.26 3.04
CA VAL A 52 15.78 -8.74 1.66
C VAL A 52 17.05 -7.95 1.41
N VAL A 53 17.42 -7.05 2.33
CA VAL A 53 18.61 -6.17 2.20
C VAL A 53 19.77 -6.59 3.09
N GLY A 54 19.64 -7.67 3.85
CA GLY A 54 20.71 -8.21 4.70
C GLY A 54 20.96 -7.42 5.98
N ARG A 55 20.04 -6.52 6.35
CA ARG A 55 20.06 -5.81 7.63
C ARG A 55 18.66 -5.41 8.07
N SER A 56 18.39 -5.55 9.36
CA SER A 56 17.18 -5.02 9.98
C SER A 56 17.18 -3.48 9.99
N LEU A 57 16.18 -2.87 9.35
CA LEU A 57 15.95 -1.42 9.39
C LEU A 57 14.87 -1.04 10.41
N ARG A 58 14.99 0.15 10.99
CA ARG A 58 14.01 0.73 11.91
C ARG A 58 13.38 1.98 11.30
N PRO A 59 12.04 2.10 11.32
CA PRO A 59 11.38 3.34 10.95
C PRO A 59 11.76 4.49 11.90
N ARG A 60 11.97 5.68 11.33
CA ARG A 60 12.20 6.95 12.06
C ARG A 60 10.90 7.76 12.12
N ASP A 61 10.88 8.82 12.92
CA ASP A 61 9.78 9.80 12.90
C ASP A 61 9.61 10.37 11.48
N GLY A 62 8.35 10.42 11.02
CA GLY A 62 8.00 10.81 9.66
C GLY A 62 8.21 9.71 8.60
N THR A 63 8.62 8.50 8.99
CA THR A 63 8.61 7.35 8.08
C THR A 63 7.16 6.90 7.87
N PRO A 64 6.67 6.85 6.61
CA PRO A 64 5.33 6.35 6.32
C PRO A 64 5.14 4.95 6.90
N THR A 65 3.95 4.67 7.43
CA THR A 65 3.60 3.42 8.10
C THR A 65 3.16 2.31 7.14
N ASP A 66 2.92 2.67 5.88
CA ASP A 66 2.94 1.73 4.77
C ASP A 66 4.35 1.16 4.54
N ALA A 67 4.46 -0.16 4.65
CA ALA A 67 5.72 -0.86 4.57
C ALA A 67 6.36 -0.80 3.17
N TRP A 68 5.56 -0.68 2.10
CA TRP A 68 6.10 -0.61 0.74
C TRP A 68 6.74 0.75 0.47
N THR A 69 6.03 1.81 0.84
CA THR A 69 6.50 3.19 0.78
C THR A 69 7.71 3.41 1.70
N ALA A 70 7.71 2.82 2.90
CA ALA A 70 8.86 2.85 3.80
C ALA A 70 10.08 2.13 3.22
N ALA A 71 9.88 0.94 2.62
CA ALA A 71 10.95 0.17 2.00
C ALA A 71 11.58 0.91 0.80
N SER A 72 10.79 1.66 0.02
CA SER A 72 11.32 2.52 -1.05
C SER A 72 12.24 3.63 -0.54
N ARG A 73 12.22 3.96 0.76
CA ARG A 73 13.10 4.94 1.42
C ARG A 73 14.12 4.30 2.35
N ALA A 74 14.36 3.00 2.21
CA ALA A 74 15.26 2.22 3.05
C ALA A 74 16.72 2.74 3.09
N ASP A 75 17.14 3.54 2.10
CA ASP A 75 18.41 4.25 2.10
C ASP A 75 18.49 5.37 3.15
N ARG A 76 17.33 5.90 3.59
CA ARG A 76 17.20 7.04 4.52
C ARG A 76 16.77 6.64 5.94
N LEU A 77 16.46 5.35 6.13
CA LEU A 77 16.14 4.74 7.42
C LEU A 77 17.43 4.39 8.18
#